data_AF-A0A2H2Z9S1-F1
#
_entry.id   AF-A0A2H2Z9S1-F1
#
_cell.length_a   1.000
_cell.length_b   1.000
_cell.length_c   1.000
_cell.angle_alpha   90.00
_cell.angle_beta   90.00
_cell.angle_gamma   90.00
#
_symmetry.space_group_name_H-M   'P 1'
#
loop_
_entity.id
_entity.type
_entity.pdbx_description
1 polymer ?
#
loop_
_entity_poly.entity_id
_entity_poly.type
_entity_poly.pdbx_seq_one_letter_code
_entity_poly.pdbx_strand_id
1 'polypeptide(L)'
;MSILAPGDRQALLAEGLMGPADTPGLILLHKRCLSRYSYNHPDYVDLPLSPPSVAPEAYFIIPENLISMASLKNIGFNDETAERIWARWVIKFPEGAPIAETEPVNGVSFLDAAIGFLADRKAELDTWSDEGETWIASMNKWGIDQELQNIIMDDVFKNMREEG
;
A
#
# COMPACT_ATOMS: atom_id res chain seq x y z
N MET A 1 11.10 -9.21 3.38
CA MET A 1 10.52 -9.34 4.72
C MET A 1 9.06 -9.59 4.48
N SER A 2 8.60 -10.81 4.77
CA SER A 2 7.18 -11.09 4.61
C SER A 2 6.38 -10.24 5.59
N ILE A 3 5.23 -9.75 5.15
CA ILE A 3 4.32 -8.98 6.03
C ILE A 3 3.86 -9.86 7.21
N LEU A 4 3.68 -11.16 6.98
CA LEU A 4 3.26 -12.12 8.00
C LEU A 4 4.45 -12.95 8.47
N ALA A 5 4.61 -13.11 9.78
CA ALA A 5 5.57 -14.06 10.32
C ALA A 5 5.20 -15.49 9.87
N PRO A 6 6.17 -16.40 9.66
CA PRO A 6 5.88 -17.74 9.14
C PRO A 6 4.85 -18.53 9.95
N GLY A 7 4.86 -18.39 11.29
CA GLY A 7 3.88 -19.03 12.18
C GLY A 7 2.47 -18.47 11.99
N ASP A 8 2.33 -17.14 11.93
CA ASP A 8 1.05 -16.48 11.69
C ASP A 8 0.50 -16.84 10.32
N ARG A 9 1.36 -16.87 9.29
CA ARG A 9 1.00 -17.29 7.94
C ARG A 9 0.42 -18.70 7.93
N GLN A 10 1.06 -19.64 8.63
CA GLN A 10 0.58 -21.02 8.72
C GLN A 10 -0.76 -21.12 9.45
N ALA A 11 -0.92 -20.40 10.55
CA ALA A 11 -2.16 -20.37 11.32
C ALA A 11 -3.33 -19.80 10.49
N LEU A 12 -3.12 -18.66 9.84
CA LEU A 12 -4.15 -18.01 9.01
C LEU A 12 -4.55 -18.88 7.81
N LEU A 13 -3.60 -19.58 7.19
CA LEU A 13 -3.92 -20.54 6.12
C LEU A 13 -4.74 -21.73 6.64
N ALA A 14 -4.39 -22.27 7.81
CA ALA A 14 -5.10 -23.39 8.42
C ALA A 14 -6.55 -23.01 8.82
N GLU A 15 -6.76 -21.76 9.22
CA GLU A 15 -8.09 -21.21 9.55
C GLU A 15 -8.85 -20.69 8.31
N GLY A 16 -8.25 -20.75 7.11
CA GLY A 16 -8.84 -20.23 5.89
C GLY A 16 -8.91 -18.70 5.83
N LEU A 17 -8.28 -17.98 6.76
CA LEU A 17 -8.24 -16.50 6.84
C LEU A 17 -7.16 -15.87 5.94
N MET A 18 -6.46 -16.70 5.17
CA MET A 18 -5.49 -16.30 4.16
C MET A 18 -5.62 -17.19 2.92
N GLY A 19 -5.28 -16.66 1.75
CA GLY A 19 -5.23 -17.42 0.51
C GLY A 19 -4.27 -16.83 -0.52
N PRO A 20 -3.99 -17.56 -1.61
CA PRO A 20 -3.24 -17.01 -2.74
C PRO A 20 -4.06 -15.92 -3.44
N ALA A 21 -3.39 -14.86 -3.90
CA ALA A 21 -3.96 -13.93 -4.87
C ALA A 21 -3.57 -14.34 -6.30
N ASP A 22 -4.30 -13.83 -7.30
CA ASP A 22 -4.03 -14.13 -8.72
C ASP A 22 -2.71 -13.51 -9.22
N THR A 23 -2.25 -12.44 -8.55
CA THR A 23 -1.04 -11.71 -8.93
C THR A 23 0.14 -12.14 -8.06
N PRO A 24 1.30 -12.50 -8.66
CA PRO A 24 2.51 -12.83 -7.91
C PRO A 24 2.95 -11.72 -6.95
N GLY A 25 3.41 -12.09 -5.76
CA GLY A 25 3.84 -11.15 -4.73
C GLY A 25 2.70 -10.49 -3.96
N LEU A 26 1.45 -10.88 -4.22
CA LEU A 26 0.26 -10.50 -3.45
C LEU A 26 -0.38 -11.72 -2.78
N ILE A 27 -1.10 -11.49 -1.69
CA ILE A 27 -1.86 -12.49 -0.94
C ILE A 27 -3.24 -11.93 -0.58
N LEU A 28 -4.22 -12.82 -0.42
CA LEU A 28 -5.51 -12.48 0.18
C LEU A 28 -5.42 -12.63 1.69
N LEU A 29 -5.81 -11.59 2.42
CA LEU A 29 -5.90 -11.60 3.88
C LEU A 29 -7.30 -11.16 4.31
N HIS A 30 -7.89 -11.89 5.26
CA HIS A 30 -9.20 -11.54 5.80
C HIS A 30 -9.16 -10.15 6.46
N LYS A 31 -10.17 -9.31 6.20
CA LYS A 31 -10.18 -7.89 6.59
C LYS A 31 -9.98 -7.67 8.10
N ARG A 32 -10.49 -8.57 8.94
CA ARG A 32 -10.28 -8.58 10.41
C ARG A 32 -8.81 -8.74 10.84
N CYS A 33 -7.94 -9.22 9.96
CA CYS A 33 -6.53 -9.47 10.22
C CYS A 33 -5.59 -8.38 9.68
N LEU A 34 -6.12 -7.34 9.02
CA LEU A 34 -5.29 -6.30 8.38
C LEU A 34 -4.54 -5.42 9.38
N SER A 35 -5.11 -5.20 10.56
CA SER A 35 -4.49 -4.38 11.60
C SER A 35 -4.99 -4.78 12.99
N ARG A 36 -4.31 -4.28 14.02
CA ARG A 36 -4.74 -4.45 15.42
C ARG A 36 -6.14 -3.87 15.71
N TYR A 37 -6.65 -2.98 14.87
CA TYR A 37 -7.96 -2.35 15.02
C TYR A 37 -9.04 -3.05 14.21
N SER A 38 -8.65 -3.89 13.25
CA SER A 38 -9.57 -4.49 12.29
C SER A 38 -10.48 -5.55 12.91
N TYR A 39 -10.03 -6.24 13.97
CA TYR A 39 -10.78 -7.34 14.57
C TYR A 39 -12.14 -6.90 15.14
N ASN A 40 -12.20 -5.69 15.71
CA ASN A 40 -13.41 -5.11 16.31
C ASN A 40 -13.96 -3.93 15.49
N HIS A 41 -13.51 -3.75 14.24
CA HIS A 41 -14.01 -2.66 13.39
C HIS A 41 -15.47 -2.95 13.01
N PRO A 42 -16.42 -2.00 13.16
CA PRO A 42 -17.83 -2.21 12.84
C PRO A 42 -18.04 -2.76 11.42
N ASP A 43 -17.26 -2.30 10.45
CA ASP A 43 -17.37 -2.76 9.06
C ASP A 43 -16.87 -4.18 8.83
N TYR A 44 -16.08 -4.75 9.76
CA TYR A 44 -15.42 -6.05 9.58
C TYR A 44 -15.93 -7.13 10.54
N VAL A 45 -16.53 -6.73 11.67
CA VAL A 45 -16.93 -7.63 12.77
C VAL A 45 -18.03 -8.62 12.40
N ASP A 46 -18.77 -8.36 11.32
CA ASP A 46 -19.84 -9.24 10.83
C ASP A 46 -19.45 -10.03 9.57
N LEU A 47 -18.24 -9.82 9.03
CA LEU A 47 -17.78 -10.54 7.84
C LEU A 47 -17.60 -12.04 8.13
N PRO A 48 -18.08 -12.94 7.28
CA PRO A 48 -18.00 -14.38 7.54
C PRO A 48 -16.54 -14.86 7.60
N LEU A 49 -16.22 -15.66 8.62
CA LEU A 49 -14.93 -16.36 8.75
C LEU A 49 -14.91 -17.62 7.86
N SER A 50 -15.09 -17.42 6.56
CA SER A 50 -15.14 -18.49 5.56
C SER A 50 -14.07 -18.24 4.51
N PRO A 51 -13.52 -19.29 3.87
CA PRO A 51 -12.44 -19.14 2.88
C PRO A 51 -12.76 -18.13 1.76
N PRO A 52 -11.74 -17.58 1.08
CA PRO A 52 -11.94 -16.57 0.03
C PRO A 52 -12.85 -17.02 -1.11
N SER A 53 -12.94 -18.33 -1.36
CA SER A 53 -13.83 -18.90 -2.38
C SER A 53 -15.31 -18.83 -2.03
N VAL A 54 -15.63 -18.65 -0.74
CA VAL A 54 -17.01 -18.58 -0.22
C VAL A 54 -17.42 -17.14 0.04
N ALA A 55 -16.51 -16.32 0.59
CA ALA A 55 -16.77 -14.94 0.97
C ALA A 55 -15.65 -14.00 0.49
N PRO A 56 -15.47 -13.83 -0.83
CA PRO A 56 -14.38 -13.02 -1.38
C PRO A 56 -14.38 -11.58 -0.88
N GLU A 57 -15.56 -11.01 -0.60
CA GLU A 57 -15.73 -9.66 -0.06
C GLU A 57 -15.15 -9.47 1.36
N ALA A 58 -14.93 -10.57 2.10
CA ALA A 58 -14.32 -10.54 3.42
C ALA A 58 -12.79 -10.38 3.38
N TYR A 59 -12.19 -10.45 2.19
CA TYR A 59 -10.75 -10.42 2.00
C TYR A 59 -10.28 -9.13 1.35
N PHE A 60 -9.01 -8.83 1.57
CA PHE A 60 -8.30 -7.74 0.92
C PHE A 60 -6.99 -8.27 0.37
N ILE A 61 -6.56 -7.74 -0.78
CA ILE A 61 -5.30 -8.11 -1.41
C ILE A 61 -4.20 -7.24 -0.82
N ILE A 62 -3.17 -7.85 -0.25
CA ILE A 62 -2.01 -7.15 0.30
C ILE A 62 -0.70 -7.69 -0.31
N PRO A 63 0.42 -6.94 -0.25
CA PRO A 63 1.72 -7.45 -0.62
C PRO A 63 2.15 -8.61 0.27
N GLU A 64 2.82 -9.60 -0.30
CA GLU A 64 3.43 -10.68 0.50
C GLU A 64 4.66 -10.18 1.26
N ASN A 65 5.37 -9.21 0.69
CA ASN A 65 6.61 -8.67 1.22
C ASN A 65 6.53 -7.16 1.43
N LEU A 66 6.95 -6.68 2.60
CA LEU A 66 6.92 -5.27 2.99
C LEU A 66 7.75 -4.40 2.03
N ILE A 67 8.95 -4.85 1.67
CA ILE A 67 9.84 -4.17 0.72
C ILE A 67 9.69 -4.87 -0.63
N SER A 68 8.83 -4.32 -1.49
CA SER A 68 8.56 -4.87 -2.81
C SER A 68 7.90 -3.83 -3.71
N MET A 69 7.90 -4.09 -5.03
CA MET A 69 7.09 -3.33 -5.98
C MET A 69 5.60 -3.36 -5.63
N ALA A 70 5.11 -4.53 -5.21
CA ALA A 70 3.73 -4.72 -4.80
C ALA A 70 3.35 -3.77 -3.65
N SER A 71 4.25 -3.53 -2.70
CA SER A 71 4.02 -2.55 -1.64
C SER A 71 3.88 -1.12 -2.13
N LEU A 72 4.72 -0.68 -3.09
CA LEU A 72 4.63 0.66 -3.67
C LEU A 72 3.29 0.87 -4.38
N LYS A 73 2.82 -0.15 -5.11
CA LYS A 73 1.49 -0.11 -5.73
C LYS A 73 0.37 -0.13 -4.69
N ASN A 74 0.50 -0.96 -3.65
CA ASN A 74 -0.50 -1.07 -2.58
C ASN A 74 -0.67 0.23 -1.77
N ILE A 75 0.38 1.05 -1.64
CA ILE A 75 0.28 2.38 -1.00
C ILE A 75 -0.22 3.47 -1.97
N GLY A 76 -0.50 3.13 -3.24
CA GLY A 76 -1.21 4.00 -4.17
C GLY A 76 -0.38 4.64 -5.28
N PHE A 77 0.85 4.20 -5.51
CA PHE A 77 1.60 4.65 -6.69
C PHE A 77 1.18 3.89 -7.94
N ASN A 78 1.12 4.60 -9.07
CA ASN A 78 0.95 3.98 -10.39
C ASN A 78 2.21 3.18 -10.79
N ASP A 79 2.09 2.33 -11.81
CA ASP A 79 3.16 1.43 -12.26
C ASP A 79 4.47 2.16 -12.58
N GLU A 80 4.41 3.22 -13.38
CA GLU A 80 5.59 3.99 -13.78
C GLU A 80 6.33 4.56 -12.54
N THR A 81 5.58 5.08 -11.58
CA THR A 81 6.15 5.72 -10.40
C THR A 81 6.68 4.70 -9.41
N ALA A 82 5.97 3.59 -9.23
CA ALA A 82 6.43 2.46 -8.44
C ALA A 82 7.76 1.92 -9.00
N GLU A 83 7.87 1.75 -10.32
CA GLU A 83 9.10 1.31 -10.99
C GLU A 83 10.27 2.27 -10.74
N ARG A 84 10.03 3.58 -10.84
CA ARG A 84 11.06 4.60 -10.61
C ARG A 84 11.54 4.63 -9.16
N ILE A 85 10.61 4.53 -8.19
CA ILE A 85 10.96 4.47 -6.77
C ILE A 85 11.73 3.18 -6.48
N TRP A 86 11.28 2.05 -7.03
CA TRP A 86 11.96 0.76 -6.86
C TRP A 86 13.38 0.78 -7.44
N ALA A 87 13.57 1.31 -8.65
CA ALA A 87 14.88 1.45 -9.29
C ALA A 87 15.86 2.27 -8.41
N ARG A 88 15.38 3.37 -7.83
CA ARG A 88 16.14 4.20 -6.88
C ARG A 88 16.44 3.48 -5.56
N TRP A 89 15.59 2.54 -5.15
CA TRP A 89 15.82 1.75 -3.96
C TRP A 89 16.88 0.68 -4.20
N VAL A 90 16.74 -0.12 -5.26
CA VAL A 90 17.64 -1.26 -5.53
C VAL A 90 19.06 -0.84 -5.86
N ILE A 91 19.28 0.32 -6.49
CA ILE A 91 20.63 0.83 -6.81
C ILE A 91 21.49 1.10 -5.56
N LYS A 92 20.88 1.22 -4.38
CA LYS A 92 21.61 1.37 -3.12
C LYS A 92 22.31 0.09 -2.68
N PHE A 93 21.98 -1.04 -3.30
CA PHE A 93 22.54 -2.35 -3.00
C PHE A 93 23.45 -2.81 -4.15
N PRO A 94 24.61 -3.42 -3.85
CA PRO A 94 25.42 -4.08 -4.86
C PRO A 94 24.61 -5.14 -5.62
N GLU A 95 24.94 -5.38 -6.88
CA GLU A 95 24.28 -6.41 -7.69
C GLU A 95 24.39 -7.78 -7.01
N GLY A 96 23.24 -8.45 -6.82
CA GLY A 96 23.16 -9.73 -6.12
C GLY A 96 23.25 -9.68 -4.59
N ALA A 97 23.45 -8.49 -4.00
CA ALA A 97 23.38 -8.36 -2.55
C ALA A 97 21.91 -8.46 -2.07
N PRO A 98 21.67 -9.11 -0.92
CA PRO A 98 20.35 -9.11 -0.32
C PRO A 98 19.95 -7.67 0.03
N ILE A 99 18.73 -7.28 -0.37
CA ILE A 99 18.14 -6.00 0.02
C ILE A 99 17.94 -6.07 1.54
N ALA A 100 18.65 -5.23 2.29
CA ALA A 100 18.55 -5.17 3.75
C ALA A 100 17.12 -4.75 4.13
N GLU A 101 16.46 -5.61 4.91
CA GLU A 101 15.01 -5.51 5.14
C GLU A 101 14.62 -4.82 6.45
N THR A 102 15.58 -4.65 7.37
CA THR A 102 15.35 -4.18 8.74
C THR A 102 16.13 -2.91 9.08
N GLU A 103 17.22 -2.65 8.38
CA GLU A 103 18.09 -1.51 8.67
C GLU A 103 17.89 -0.40 7.64
N PRO A 104 17.72 0.86 8.08
CA PRO A 104 17.71 2.00 7.18
C PRO A 104 18.98 1.99 6.31
N VAL A 105 18.81 2.00 5.00
CA VAL A 105 19.94 2.06 4.07
C VAL A 105 20.44 3.49 4.05
N ASN A 106 21.65 3.70 4.56
CA ASN A 106 22.21 5.05 4.81
C ASN A 106 21.29 5.92 5.68
N GLY A 107 20.59 5.33 6.66
CA GLY A 107 19.69 6.07 7.54
C GLY A 107 18.28 6.32 6.98
N VAL A 108 17.93 5.77 5.80
CA VAL A 108 16.62 5.97 5.15
C VAL A 108 15.87 4.64 5.07
N SER A 109 14.66 4.58 5.63
CA SER A 109 13.80 3.40 5.50
C SER A 109 13.17 3.29 4.11
N PHE A 110 12.61 2.12 3.77
CA PHE A 110 11.91 1.93 2.49
C PHE A 110 10.71 2.88 2.35
N LEU A 111 9.95 3.07 3.43
CA LEU A 111 8.82 3.98 3.44
C LEU A 111 9.27 5.44 3.30
N ASP A 112 10.35 5.84 3.97
CA ASP A 112 10.92 7.18 3.81
C ASP A 112 11.43 7.42 2.39
N ALA A 113 11.96 6.39 1.72
CA ALA A 113 12.34 6.50 0.31
C ALA A 113 11.13 6.67 -0.62
N ALA A 114 10.03 5.98 -0.34
CA ALA A 114 8.79 6.10 -1.09
C ALA A 114 8.10 7.47 -0.87
N ILE A 115 8.00 7.92 0.38
CA ILE A 115 7.42 9.23 0.74
C ILE A 115 8.36 10.37 0.32
N GLY A 116 9.68 10.21 0.46
CA GLY A 116 10.67 11.20 0.05
C GLY A 116 10.57 11.56 -1.43
N PHE A 117 10.19 10.59 -2.28
CA PHE A 117 9.91 10.85 -3.69
C PHE A 117 8.78 11.87 -3.91
N LEU A 118 7.77 11.87 -3.02
CA LEU A 118 6.69 12.87 -3.03
C LEU A 118 7.17 14.20 -2.47
N ALA A 119 7.94 14.18 -1.38
CA ALA A 119 8.47 15.38 -0.73
C ALA A 119 9.37 16.21 -1.66
N ASP A 120 10.21 15.54 -2.46
CA ASP A 120 11.03 16.20 -3.49
C ASP A 120 10.17 16.99 -4.49
N ARG A 121 8.95 16.52 -4.78
CA ARG A 121 8.00 17.16 -5.69
C ARG A 121 7.06 18.15 -5.00
N LYS A 122 7.01 18.17 -3.66
CA LYS A 122 6.14 19.08 -2.89
C LYS A 122 6.51 20.54 -3.14
N ALA A 123 7.81 20.84 -3.22
CA ALA A 123 8.31 22.20 -3.48
C ALA A 123 7.88 22.74 -4.86
N GLU A 124 7.54 21.86 -5.80
CA GLU A 124 7.15 22.22 -7.17
C GLU A 124 5.63 22.41 -7.33
N LEU A 125 4.82 21.95 -6.37
CA LEU A 125 3.39 21.69 -6.53
C LEU A 125 2.56 22.04 -5.28
N ASP A 126 2.84 23.18 -4.65
CA ASP A 126 2.01 23.69 -3.57
C ASP A 126 0.68 24.20 -4.15
N THR A 127 -0.37 23.39 -4.04
CA THR A 127 -1.70 23.71 -4.57
C THR A 127 -2.67 23.92 -3.43
N TRP A 128 -2.69 25.14 -2.89
CA TRP A 128 -3.70 25.64 -1.96
C TRP A 128 -4.95 26.12 -2.71
N SER A 129 -5.50 25.28 -3.59
CA SER A 129 -6.70 25.60 -4.36
C SER A 129 -7.81 24.58 -4.11
N ASP A 130 -9.04 25.10 -4.02
CA ASP A 130 -10.26 24.31 -3.86
C ASP A 130 -10.70 23.67 -5.19
N GLU A 131 -9.94 23.87 -6.26
CA GLU A 131 -10.26 23.38 -7.60
C GLU A 131 -9.81 21.94 -7.77
N GLY A 132 -10.77 21.02 -7.91
CA GLY A 132 -10.47 19.58 -8.05
C GLY A 132 -9.57 19.23 -9.24
N GLU A 133 -9.59 20.02 -10.31
CA GLU A 133 -8.67 19.85 -11.46
C GLU A 133 -7.20 20.06 -11.04
N THR A 134 -6.95 20.99 -10.12
CA THR A 134 -5.60 21.26 -9.61
C THR A 134 -5.09 20.09 -8.76
N TRP A 135 -5.96 19.52 -7.91
CA TRP A 135 -5.63 18.33 -7.12
C TRP A 135 -5.30 17.12 -8.00
N ILE A 136 -6.12 16.86 -9.02
CA ILE A 136 -5.89 15.78 -9.99
C ILE A 136 -4.57 16.02 -10.74
N ALA A 137 -4.29 17.24 -11.18
CA ALA A 137 -3.03 17.58 -11.84
C ALA A 137 -1.82 17.34 -10.92
N SER A 138 -1.91 17.68 -9.63
CA SER A 138 -0.86 17.40 -8.64
C SER A 138 -0.67 15.90 -8.42
N MET A 139 -1.74 15.14 -8.22
CA MET A 139 -1.67 13.68 -8.03
C MET A 139 -1.11 12.95 -9.25
N ASN A 140 -1.48 13.38 -10.46
CA ASN A 140 -0.89 12.87 -11.71
C ASN A 140 0.62 13.13 -11.75
N LYS A 141 1.06 14.33 -11.36
CA LYS A 141 2.49 14.63 -11.29
C LYS A 141 3.18 13.88 -10.16
N TRP A 142 2.52 13.56 -9.07
CA TRP A 142 3.07 12.71 -8.01
C TRP A 142 3.10 11.23 -8.37
N GLY A 143 2.37 10.84 -9.43
CA GLY A 143 2.32 9.47 -9.89
C GLY A 143 1.41 8.58 -9.05
N ILE A 144 0.36 9.18 -8.47
CA ILE A 144 -0.66 8.46 -7.72
C ILE A 144 -1.58 7.72 -8.70
N ASP A 145 -1.94 6.49 -8.37
CA ASP A 145 -2.83 5.66 -9.18
C ASP A 145 -4.24 6.24 -9.29
N GLN A 146 -4.88 6.06 -10.45
CA GLN A 146 -6.18 6.64 -10.76
C GLN A 146 -7.27 6.19 -9.80
N GLU A 147 -7.25 4.94 -9.33
CA GLU A 147 -8.22 4.44 -8.35
C GLU A 147 -8.12 5.23 -7.04
N LEU A 148 -6.90 5.41 -6.54
CA LEU A 148 -6.67 6.19 -5.32
C LEU A 148 -7.02 7.68 -5.54
N GLN A 149 -6.72 8.25 -6.71
CA GLN A 149 -7.16 9.60 -7.04
C GLN A 149 -8.69 9.74 -6.96
N ASN A 150 -9.44 8.78 -7.52
CA ASN A 150 -10.89 8.80 -7.48
C ASN A 150 -11.44 8.72 -6.05
N ILE A 151 -10.84 7.87 -5.21
CA ILE A 151 -11.18 7.77 -3.78
C ILE A 151 -10.87 9.09 -3.07
N ILE A 152 -9.67 9.65 -3.28
CA ILE A 152 -9.26 10.91 -2.68
C ILE A 152 -10.20 12.04 -3.10
N MET A 153 -10.70 12.05 -4.33
CA MET A 153 -11.58 13.09 -4.87
C MET A 153 -13.07 12.88 -4.54
N ASP A 154 -13.46 11.74 -3.96
CA ASP A 154 -14.84 11.48 -3.56
C ASP A 154 -15.33 12.58 -2.59
N ASP A 155 -16.58 13.01 -2.76
CA ASP A 155 -17.20 14.08 -1.98
C ASP A 155 -17.26 13.74 -0.48
N VAL A 156 -17.28 12.46 -0.10
CA VAL A 156 -17.20 12.01 1.30
C VAL A 156 -15.91 12.50 1.97
N PHE A 157 -14.82 12.64 1.23
CA PHE A 157 -13.53 13.09 1.75
C PHE A 157 -13.28 14.59 1.53
N LYS A 158 -14.26 15.35 1.04
CA LYS A 158 -14.10 16.77 0.72
C LYS A 158 -13.57 17.58 1.90
N ASN A 159 -14.14 17.39 3.09
CA ASN A 159 -13.71 18.11 4.29
C ASN A 159 -12.23 17.84 4.63
N MET A 160 -11.73 16.62 4.40
CA MET A 160 -10.31 16.32 4.65
C MET A 160 -9.37 17.05 3.69
N ARG A 161 -9.84 17.39 2.48
CA ARG A 161 -9.06 18.17 1.50
C ARG A 161 -9.07 19.66 1.82
N GLU A 162 -10.17 20.18 2.37
CA GLU A 162 -10.36 21.60 2.68
C GLU A 162 -9.78 22.01 4.05
N GLU A 163 -9.67 21.07 5.00
CA GLU A 163 -9.17 21.33 6.36
C GLU A 163 -7.65 21.04 6.54
N GLY A 164 -6.96 20.61 5.48
CA GLY A 164 -5.56 20.16 5.48
C GLY A 164 -4.49 21.23 5.43
#